data_AF-A0A6P8E4K3-F1
#
_entry.id   AF-A0A6P8E4K3-F1
#
_cell.length_a   1.000
_cell.length_b   1.000
_cell.length_c   1.000
_cell.angle_alpha   90.00
_cell.angle_beta   90.00
_cell.angle_gamma   90.00
#
_symmetry.space_group_name_H-M   'P 1'
#
loop_
_entity.id
_entity.type
_entity.pdbx_description
1 polymer ?
#
loop_
_entity_poly.entity_id
_entity_poly.type
_entity_poly.pdbx_seq_one_letter_code
_entity_poly.pdbx_strand_id
1 'polypeptide(L)'
;MLRDVTEVYVLLEEKLHNCEESLKHSQDQISEVNLHLTKLLGDLEAVRYENREKEKDKDLSEDNQLSNIDLKHKMRRGRLPRYVLRMLEKSLAREVALEKKLSGSRRSEEDLKRKLHYTEQVTFHMEEAAEVVWGRFLEAENASEVLMGISKDLLGQHQIVQFNLNSLLQHEANLRSQLEVCLEQLSHKDIAIQKLESISMDYQAKSSEVLSLRERLRKLEELLAELHHELENANGSCEEYEQQLHEMESFMESLKESTEAAESRADAAEVKVTQLTDTNVELAEEVNFLKGSVASKTEKVSMLEKQVRDLEIQLQNMKASSEVGQEQQNMLYTAIWDMEKLIEDLKSKVLKAETKNDTVEEQCVMLSEANSELDEEVSLLRAKIEKLETCLEEANDSKSDRAKEINLRVKVVMDMVMQLAFERERIQKQLCSLAKEKMYLVEKLREAKGYSMVVMSSNGDLEGKERSFSYRDPSDGTISEETMSPPSTRAVQVDDRPLNDPPPPGLEQEPFTSPATSQASNVKARRTILLYISMAFFMALTSVLAAYMYKESILSSFMSLY
;
A
#
# COMPACT_ATOMS: atom_id res chain seq x y z
N MET A 1 -164.67 22.30 -11.81
CA MET A 1 -164.00 23.60 -12.01
C MET A 1 -164.21 24.17 -13.40
N LEU A 2 -163.32 23.97 -14.39
CA LEU A 2 -163.39 24.72 -15.65
C LEU A 2 -164.66 24.42 -16.51
N ARG A 3 -165.13 23.17 -16.52
CA ARG A 3 -166.30 22.75 -17.31
C ARG A 3 -167.60 23.35 -16.77
N ASP A 4 -167.78 23.34 -15.46
CA ASP A 4 -169.03 23.69 -14.78
C ASP A 4 -169.36 25.18 -14.96
N VAL A 5 -168.33 26.05 -14.94
CA VAL A 5 -168.47 27.48 -15.26
C VAL A 5 -168.87 27.69 -16.74
N THR A 6 -168.39 26.84 -17.65
CA THR A 6 -168.76 26.90 -19.07
C THR A 6 -170.23 26.53 -19.29
N GLU A 7 -170.71 25.47 -18.62
CA GLU A 7 -172.12 25.04 -18.72
C GLU A 7 -173.09 26.09 -18.14
N VAL A 8 -172.73 26.75 -17.03
CA VAL A 8 -173.53 27.86 -16.46
C VAL A 8 -173.57 29.09 -17.39
N TYR A 9 -172.46 29.40 -18.08
CA TYR A 9 -172.43 30.50 -19.06
C TYR A 9 -173.36 30.23 -20.25
N VAL A 10 -173.26 29.04 -20.86
CA VAL A 10 -174.11 28.64 -22.00
C VAL A 10 -175.59 28.64 -21.62
N LEU A 11 -175.95 28.14 -20.42
CA LEU A 11 -177.34 28.16 -19.93
C LEU A 11 -177.88 29.58 -19.68
N LEU A 12 -177.01 30.55 -19.36
CA LEU A 12 -177.39 31.95 -19.22
C LEU A 12 -177.57 32.62 -20.59
N GLU A 13 -176.68 32.32 -21.53
CA GLU A 13 -176.72 32.81 -22.92
C GLU A 13 -177.98 32.31 -23.66
N GLU A 14 -178.31 31.02 -23.54
CA GLU A 14 -179.55 30.43 -24.06
C GLU A 14 -180.80 31.12 -23.48
N LYS A 15 -180.83 31.38 -22.17
CA LYS A 15 -181.95 32.09 -21.53
C LYS A 15 -182.05 33.55 -21.95
N LEU A 16 -180.92 34.22 -22.19
CA LEU A 16 -180.91 35.60 -22.69
C LEU A 16 -181.53 35.67 -24.09
N HIS A 17 -181.17 34.73 -24.96
CA HIS A 17 -181.70 34.65 -26.33
C HIS A 17 -183.21 34.37 -26.36
N ASN A 18 -183.70 33.42 -25.53
CA ASN A 18 -185.14 33.17 -25.38
C ASN A 18 -185.92 34.41 -24.89
N CYS A 19 -185.32 35.24 -24.02
CA CYS A 19 -185.91 36.51 -23.60
C CYS A 19 -185.93 37.56 -24.73
N GLU A 20 -184.90 37.59 -25.59
CA GLU A 20 -184.84 38.47 -26.77
C GLU A 20 -185.92 38.12 -27.80
N GLU A 21 -186.11 36.84 -28.12
CA GLU A 21 -187.19 36.40 -29.02
C GLU A 21 -188.58 36.73 -28.46
N SER A 22 -188.79 36.51 -27.17
CA SER A 22 -190.06 36.83 -26.48
C SER A 22 -190.36 38.34 -26.48
N LEU A 23 -189.34 39.17 -26.23
CA LEU A 23 -189.45 40.63 -26.32
C LEU A 23 -189.84 41.04 -27.75
N LYS A 24 -189.18 40.49 -28.76
CA LYS A 24 -189.45 40.75 -30.18
C LYS A 24 -190.90 40.39 -30.56
N HIS A 25 -191.38 39.23 -30.13
CA HIS A 25 -192.77 38.82 -30.33
C HIS A 25 -193.77 39.79 -29.66
N SER A 26 -193.48 40.29 -28.46
CA SER A 26 -194.32 41.32 -27.82
C SER A 26 -194.31 42.66 -28.58
N GLN A 27 -193.20 43.00 -29.23
CA GLN A 27 -193.06 44.23 -30.02
C GLN A 27 -193.83 44.15 -31.35
N ASP A 28 -193.90 42.97 -31.97
CA ASP A 28 -194.78 42.69 -33.11
C ASP A 28 -196.27 42.79 -32.71
N GLN A 29 -196.67 42.22 -31.57
CA GLN A 29 -198.04 42.35 -31.04
C GLN A 29 -198.41 43.82 -30.76
N ILE A 30 -197.50 44.62 -30.19
CA ILE A 30 -197.69 46.06 -29.98
C ILE A 30 -197.83 46.81 -31.32
N SER A 31 -197.14 46.36 -32.37
CA SER A 31 -197.26 46.93 -33.71
C SER A 31 -198.64 46.64 -34.33
N GLU A 32 -199.17 45.43 -34.15
CA GLU A 32 -200.53 45.05 -34.55
C GLU A 32 -201.61 45.84 -33.77
N VAL A 33 -201.46 46.01 -32.46
CA VAL A 33 -202.36 46.84 -31.64
C VAL A 33 -202.36 48.30 -32.07
N ASN A 34 -201.20 48.87 -32.41
CA ASN A 34 -201.11 50.24 -32.94
C ASN A 34 -201.75 50.39 -34.33
N LEU A 35 -201.64 49.36 -35.19
CA LEU A 35 -202.35 49.31 -36.48
C LEU A 35 -203.87 49.29 -36.29
N HIS A 36 -204.36 48.52 -35.31
CA HIS A 36 -205.78 48.54 -34.93
C HIS A 36 -206.22 49.90 -34.37
N LEU A 37 -205.39 50.55 -33.55
CA LEU A 37 -205.70 51.86 -32.97
C LEU A 37 -205.78 52.96 -34.03
N THR A 38 -204.84 52.99 -34.98
CA THR A 38 -204.87 53.96 -36.09
C THR A 38 -206.06 53.73 -37.03
N LYS A 39 -206.48 52.48 -37.23
CA LYS A 39 -207.71 52.14 -37.95
C LYS A 39 -208.96 52.68 -37.24
N LEU A 40 -209.08 52.43 -35.93
CA LEU A 40 -210.17 52.95 -35.09
C LEU A 40 -210.23 54.48 -35.06
N LEU A 41 -209.08 55.16 -35.04
CA LEU A 41 -209.00 56.62 -35.11
C LEU A 41 -209.45 57.15 -36.47
N GLY A 42 -209.05 56.50 -37.57
CA GLY A 42 -209.53 56.84 -38.92
C GLY A 42 -211.04 56.69 -39.06
N ASP A 43 -211.61 55.60 -38.55
CA ASP A 43 -213.06 55.37 -38.53
C ASP A 43 -213.79 56.46 -37.70
N LEU A 44 -213.23 56.86 -36.55
CA LEU A 44 -213.79 57.89 -35.66
C LEU A 44 -213.66 59.33 -36.21
N GLU A 45 -212.70 59.57 -37.10
CA GLU A 45 -212.49 60.88 -37.73
C GLU A 45 -213.33 61.02 -39.02
N ALA A 46 -213.50 59.94 -39.78
CA ALA A 46 -214.41 59.88 -40.94
C ALA A 46 -215.88 60.18 -40.54
N VAL A 47 -216.35 59.63 -39.43
CA VAL A 47 -217.72 59.89 -38.89
C VAL A 47 -217.93 61.37 -38.54
N ARG A 48 -216.88 62.15 -38.31
CA ARG A 48 -216.97 63.50 -37.74
C ARG A 48 -217.17 64.63 -38.76
N TYR A 49 -217.19 64.33 -40.07
CA TYR A 49 -217.01 65.36 -41.11
C TYR A 49 -218.21 65.66 -42.03
N GLU A 50 -219.31 64.91 -42.02
CA GLU A 50 -220.39 65.10 -43.03
C GLU A 50 -221.61 65.94 -42.60
N ASN A 51 -221.93 66.07 -41.30
CA ASN A 51 -223.10 66.84 -40.82
C ASN A 51 -222.80 67.61 -39.51
N ARG A 52 -222.67 68.94 -39.39
CA ARG A 52 -222.55 70.13 -40.27
C ARG A 52 -223.51 71.24 -39.81
N GLU A 53 -222.96 72.45 -39.60
CA GLU A 53 -223.63 73.77 -39.52
C GLU A 53 -225.12 73.85 -39.06
N LYS A 54 -225.40 74.11 -37.77
CA LYS A 54 -226.01 75.38 -37.25
C LYS A 54 -226.52 75.36 -35.79
N GLU A 55 -226.52 76.59 -35.24
CA GLU A 55 -227.35 77.15 -34.14
C GLU A 55 -227.29 76.57 -32.70
N LYS A 56 -227.14 77.52 -31.74
CA LYS A 56 -227.93 77.73 -30.49
C LYS A 56 -228.41 76.48 -29.72
N ASP A 57 -228.20 76.34 -28.41
CA ASP A 57 -228.25 77.30 -27.30
C ASP A 57 -227.32 76.77 -26.16
N LYS A 58 -226.62 77.58 -25.33
CA LYS A 58 -227.04 78.58 -24.32
C LYS A 58 -227.57 77.96 -23.01
N ASP A 59 -226.87 78.27 -21.91
CA ASP A 59 -227.30 78.24 -20.48
C ASP A 59 -227.69 76.86 -19.88
N LEU A 60 -227.69 76.60 -18.55
CA LEU A 60 -226.96 77.11 -17.36
C LEU A 60 -227.24 76.15 -16.17
N SER A 61 -226.81 76.52 -14.95
CA SER A 61 -227.34 76.09 -13.64
C SER A 61 -227.01 74.65 -13.22
N GLU A 62 -226.11 74.37 -12.27
CA GLU A 62 -225.68 75.05 -11.02
C GLU A 62 -226.63 74.95 -9.82
N ASP A 63 -225.97 74.73 -8.67
CA ASP A 63 -226.22 75.25 -7.32
C ASP A 63 -227.33 74.67 -6.41
N ASN A 64 -227.21 75.07 -5.14
CA ASN A 64 -227.94 74.67 -3.95
C ASN A 64 -229.18 75.54 -3.70
N GLN A 65 -230.25 74.93 -3.18
CA GLN A 65 -231.15 75.45 -2.13
C GLN A 65 -231.99 74.24 -1.64
N LEU A 66 -232.16 73.97 -0.34
CA LEU A 66 -232.81 74.72 0.76
C LEU A 66 -234.35 74.75 0.68
N SER A 67 -234.98 74.70 1.86
CA SER A 67 -236.42 74.50 2.14
C SER A 67 -236.97 73.10 1.74
N ASN A 68 -237.81 72.38 2.49
CA ASN A 68 -238.78 72.63 3.59
C ASN A 68 -240.15 73.16 3.12
N ILE A 69 -241.22 72.79 3.85
CA ILE A 69 -242.65 73.23 3.78
C ILE A 69 -243.68 72.26 3.10
N ASP A 70 -244.67 71.89 3.94
CA ASP A 70 -246.11 71.54 3.75
C ASP A 70 -246.73 70.24 3.16
N LEU A 71 -247.51 69.61 4.07
CA LEU A 71 -248.93 69.23 4.04
C LEU A 71 -249.57 68.21 3.05
N LYS A 72 -250.30 67.29 3.70
CA LYS A 72 -251.63 66.72 3.35
C LYS A 72 -251.76 65.92 2.04
N HIS A 73 -252.08 64.63 2.20
CA HIS A 73 -253.47 64.12 2.05
C HIS A 73 -253.54 62.75 2.77
N LYS A 74 -254.25 62.50 3.89
CA LYS A 74 -255.67 62.70 4.32
C LYS A 74 -256.45 61.36 4.29
N MET A 75 -256.88 60.89 5.48
CA MET A 75 -257.65 59.64 5.76
C MET A 75 -256.92 58.31 5.51
N ARG A 76 -257.24 57.16 6.16
CA ARG A 76 -258.24 56.86 7.22
C ARG A 76 -257.74 55.77 8.20
N ARG A 77 -258.41 55.64 9.36
CA ARG A 77 -258.13 54.68 10.46
C ARG A 77 -258.30 53.21 10.06
N GLY A 78 -257.46 52.28 10.59
CA GLY A 78 -257.84 50.86 10.67
C GLY A 78 -256.76 49.79 10.97
N ARG A 79 -256.26 49.69 12.22
CA ARG A 79 -255.52 48.54 12.83
C ARG A 79 -254.28 47.96 12.08
N LEU A 80 -253.08 47.99 12.69
CA LEU A 80 -252.08 46.88 12.70
C LEU A 80 -250.72 47.26 13.37
N PRO A 81 -250.47 46.92 14.66
CA PRO A 81 -249.19 47.23 15.32
C PRO A 81 -248.09 46.14 15.22
N ARG A 82 -248.39 44.93 14.74
CA ARG A 82 -247.56 43.72 15.02
C ARG A 82 -246.49 43.34 13.98
N TYR A 83 -246.43 43.99 12.82
CA TYR A 83 -245.46 43.63 11.76
C TYR A 83 -244.06 44.22 11.98
N VAL A 84 -243.99 45.47 12.47
CA VAL A 84 -242.76 46.28 12.48
C VAL A 84 -241.67 45.73 13.41
N LEU A 85 -242.00 45.25 14.62
CA LEU A 85 -241.00 44.72 15.55
C LEU A 85 -240.18 43.56 14.95
N ARG A 86 -240.84 42.64 14.24
CA ARG A 86 -240.20 41.46 13.62
C ARG A 86 -239.19 41.81 12.52
N MET A 87 -239.28 43.02 11.93
CA MET A 87 -238.27 43.52 10.99
C MET A 87 -237.02 44.03 11.71
N LEU A 88 -237.18 44.69 12.87
CA LEU A 88 -236.08 45.24 13.65
C LEU A 88 -235.20 44.14 14.25
N GLU A 89 -235.80 43.10 14.84
CA GLU A 89 -235.08 41.91 15.35
C GLU A 89 -234.18 41.28 14.26
N LYS A 90 -234.70 41.16 13.03
CA LYS A 90 -233.96 40.62 11.88
C LYS A 90 -232.81 41.51 11.41
N SER A 91 -232.86 42.82 11.62
CA SER A 91 -231.73 43.70 11.29
C SER A 91 -230.66 43.67 12.36
N LEU A 92 -231.03 43.75 13.65
CA LEU A 92 -230.08 43.65 14.77
C LEU A 92 -229.27 42.33 14.71
N ALA A 93 -229.92 41.20 14.41
CA ALA A 93 -229.25 39.91 14.25
C ALA A 93 -228.23 39.87 13.08
N ARG A 94 -228.39 40.70 12.05
CA ARG A 94 -227.44 40.82 10.92
C ARG A 94 -226.28 41.75 11.26
N GLU A 95 -226.54 42.80 12.01
CA GLU A 95 -225.55 43.78 12.46
C GLU A 95 -224.51 43.12 13.39
N VAL A 96 -224.97 42.39 14.42
CA VAL A 96 -224.10 41.58 15.30
C VAL A 96 -223.31 40.51 14.53
N ALA A 97 -223.89 39.94 13.46
CA ALA A 97 -223.19 38.98 12.60
C ALA A 97 -222.11 39.63 11.72
N LEU A 98 -222.28 40.89 11.31
CA LEU A 98 -221.26 41.68 10.62
C LEU A 98 -220.14 42.12 11.58
N GLU A 99 -220.48 42.56 12.78
CA GLU A 99 -219.50 42.90 13.82
C GLU A 99 -218.62 41.70 14.21
N LYS A 100 -219.22 40.49 14.27
CA LYS A 100 -218.47 39.23 14.45
C LYS A 100 -217.54 38.89 13.27
N LYS A 101 -217.88 39.30 12.04
CA LYS A 101 -216.97 39.18 10.88
C LYS A 101 -215.85 40.22 10.92
N LEU A 102 -216.15 41.48 11.25
CA LEU A 102 -215.17 42.56 11.40
C LEU A 102 -214.13 42.26 12.47
N SER A 103 -214.56 41.79 13.64
CA SER A 103 -213.65 41.35 14.72
C SER A 103 -212.85 40.09 14.36
N GLY A 104 -213.39 39.21 13.52
CA GLY A 104 -212.62 38.12 12.90
C GLY A 104 -211.53 38.63 11.93
N SER A 105 -211.90 39.57 11.05
CA SER A 105 -210.99 40.20 10.07
C SER A 105 -209.82 40.91 10.76
N ARG A 106 -210.11 41.73 11.79
CA ARG A 106 -209.08 42.44 12.56
C ARG A 106 -208.09 41.47 13.22
N ARG A 107 -208.56 40.35 13.78
CA ARG A 107 -207.68 39.30 14.34
C ARG A 107 -206.78 38.65 13.29
N SER A 108 -207.26 38.47 12.05
CA SER A 108 -206.42 37.94 10.96
C SER A 108 -205.41 38.96 10.43
N GLU A 109 -205.73 40.25 10.46
CA GLU A 109 -204.82 41.35 10.15
C GLU A 109 -203.70 41.48 11.20
N GLU A 110 -204.06 41.43 12.49
CA GLU A 110 -203.14 41.38 13.63
C GLU A 110 -202.20 40.16 13.53
N ASP A 111 -202.71 39.00 13.10
CA ASP A 111 -201.90 37.78 12.92
C ASP A 111 -200.96 37.87 11.71
N LEU A 112 -201.43 38.42 10.58
CA LEU A 112 -200.59 38.72 9.41
C LEU A 112 -199.46 39.69 9.76
N LYS A 113 -199.74 40.75 10.54
CA LYS A 113 -198.71 41.71 10.95
C LYS A 113 -197.64 41.08 11.86
N ARG A 114 -198.01 40.15 12.74
CA ARG A 114 -197.03 39.38 13.55
C ARG A 114 -196.18 38.45 12.67
N LYS A 115 -196.79 37.80 11.67
CA LYS A 115 -196.07 36.97 10.69
C LYS A 115 -195.09 37.79 9.86
N LEU A 116 -195.51 38.97 9.39
CA LEU A 116 -194.67 39.91 8.64
C LEU A 116 -193.42 40.29 9.44
N HIS A 117 -193.59 40.79 10.67
CA HIS A 117 -192.45 41.15 11.54
C HIS A 117 -191.55 39.96 11.88
N TYR A 118 -192.09 38.75 12.03
CA TYR A 118 -191.27 37.55 12.20
C TYR A 118 -190.48 37.22 10.93
N THR A 119 -191.07 37.32 9.73
CA THR A 119 -190.33 37.13 8.48
C THR A 119 -189.28 38.21 8.24
N GLU A 120 -189.57 39.49 8.54
CA GLU A 120 -188.62 40.61 8.47
C GLU A 120 -187.41 40.37 9.39
N GLN A 121 -187.66 39.94 10.64
CA GLN A 121 -186.59 39.61 11.59
C GLN A 121 -185.77 38.39 11.15
N VAL A 122 -186.40 37.35 10.58
CA VAL A 122 -185.69 36.19 10.03
C VAL A 122 -184.85 36.57 8.81
N THR A 123 -185.35 37.43 7.91
CA THR A 123 -184.55 37.92 6.77
C THR A 123 -183.38 38.77 7.24
N PHE A 124 -183.58 39.67 8.21
CA PHE A 124 -182.50 40.50 8.77
C PHE A 124 -181.37 39.65 9.40
N HIS A 125 -181.69 38.68 10.25
CA HIS A 125 -180.68 37.80 10.83
C HIS A 125 -180.04 36.84 9.82
N MET A 126 -180.73 36.51 8.73
CA MET A 126 -180.15 35.70 7.64
C MET A 126 -179.24 36.52 6.72
N GLU A 127 -179.51 37.81 6.55
CA GLU A 127 -178.64 38.78 5.88
C GLU A 127 -177.38 39.05 6.72
N GLU A 128 -177.54 39.34 8.01
CA GLU A 128 -176.45 39.47 9.01
C GLU A 128 -175.56 38.21 9.04
N ALA A 129 -176.16 37.01 9.07
CA ALA A 129 -175.42 35.76 9.02
C ALA A 129 -174.72 35.53 7.67
N ALA A 130 -175.33 35.95 6.55
CA ALA A 130 -174.71 35.85 5.23
C ALA A 130 -173.51 36.79 5.10
N GLU A 131 -173.61 38.03 5.56
CA GLU A 131 -172.49 38.99 5.58
C GLU A 131 -171.30 38.44 6.37
N VAL A 132 -171.54 37.89 7.57
CA VAL A 132 -170.49 37.26 8.39
C VAL A 132 -169.87 36.03 7.71
N VAL A 133 -170.65 35.22 6.98
CA VAL A 133 -170.14 34.05 6.25
C VAL A 133 -169.33 34.46 5.02
N TRP A 134 -169.80 35.44 4.23
CA TRP A 134 -169.08 35.95 3.07
C TRP A 134 -167.80 36.69 3.46
N GLY A 135 -167.83 37.49 4.54
CA GLY A 135 -166.65 38.13 5.11
C GLY A 135 -165.58 37.09 5.48
N ARG A 136 -165.95 36.05 6.22
CA ARG A 136 -165.05 34.95 6.59
C ARG A 136 -164.55 34.13 5.40
N PHE A 137 -165.36 33.97 4.34
CA PHE A 137 -164.93 33.32 3.11
C PHE A 137 -163.85 34.14 2.41
N LEU A 138 -164.05 35.45 2.25
CA LEU A 138 -163.08 36.37 1.65
C LEU A 138 -161.82 36.51 2.52
N GLU A 139 -161.94 36.53 3.85
CA GLU A 139 -160.79 36.46 4.77
C GLU A 139 -159.97 35.18 4.56
N ALA A 140 -160.63 34.02 4.42
CA ALA A 140 -159.98 32.74 4.17
C ALA A 140 -159.35 32.64 2.77
N GLU A 141 -159.99 33.21 1.74
CA GLU A 141 -159.46 33.26 0.38
C GLU A 141 -158.24 34.18 0.29
N ASN A 142 -158.30 35.39 0.87
CA ASN A 142 -157.14 36.28 1.00
C ASN A 142 -156.00 35.63 1.80
N ALA A 143 -156.30 34.95 2.92
CA ALA A 143 -155.29 34.22 3.69
C ALA A 143 -154.67 33.07 2.87
N SER A 144 -155.46 32.36 2.06
CA SER A 144 -155.00 31.31 1.14
C SER A 144 -154.06 31.87 0.06
N GLU A 145 -154.39 33.00 -0.55
CA GLU A 145 -153.52 33.63 -1.54
C GLU A 145 -152.23 34.19 -0.92
N VAL A 146 -152.28 34.79 0.27
CA VAL A 146 -151.08 35.20 1.01
C VAL A 146 -150.21 34.00 1.35
N LEU A 147 -150.78 32.89 1.83
CA LEU A 147 -150.03 31.65 2.11
C LEU A 147 -149.46 31.01 0.83
N MET A 148 -150.17 31.07 -0.29
CA MET A 148 -149.66 30.64 -1.59
C MET A 148 -148.52 31.54 -2.09
N GLY A 149 -148.59 32.86 -1.85
CA GLY A 149 -147.52 33.81 -2.12
C GLY A 149 -146.26 33.48 -1.31
N ILE A 150 -146.42 33.31 0.00
CA ILE A 150 -145.34 32.89 0.92
C ILE A 150 -144.75 31.53 0.47
N SER A 151 -145.60 30.56 0.10
CA SER A 151 -145.13 29.25 -0.37
C SER A 151 -144.37 29.31 -1.70
N LYS A 152 -144.71 30.25 -2.60
CA LYS A 152 -144.00 30.49 -3.86
C LYS A 152 -142.65 31.17 -3.63
N ASP A 153 -142.59 32.16 -2.74
CA ASP A 153 -141.32 32.78 -2.33
C ASP A 153 -140.41 31.76 -1.64
N LEU A 154 -140.90 31.03 -0.62
CA LEU A 154 -140.12 29.98 0.07
C LEU A 154 -139.59 28.91 -0.90
N LEU A 155 -140.35 28.53 -1.93
CA LEU A 155 -139.87 27.63 -2.98
C LEU A 155 -138.77 28.27 -3.85
N GLY A 156 -138.90 29.55 -4.20
CA GLY A 156 -137.87 30.32 -4.90
C GLY A 156 -136.58 30.47 -4.06
N GLN A 157 -136.71 30.84 -2.79
CA GLN A 157 -135.59 30.89 -1.83
C GLN A 157 -134.92 29.51 -1.72
N HIS A 158 -135.70 28.43 -1.62
CA HIS A 158 -135.15 27.07 -1.59
C HIS A 158 -134.39 26.71 -2.87
N GLN A 159 -134.91 27.05 -4.04
CA GLN A 159 -134.23 26.84 -5.33
C GLN A 159 -132.92 27.64 -5.44
N ILE A 160 -132.92 28.90 -4.96
CA ILE A 160 -131.71 29.75 -4.91
C ILE A 160 -130.67 29.14 -3.96
N VAL A 161 -131.08 28.71 -2.76
CA VAL A 161 -130.21 28.04 -1.79
C VAL A 161 -129.66 26.72 -2.35
N GLN A 162 -130.49 25.93 -3.04
CA GLN A 162 -130.07 24.68 -3.69
C GLN A 162 -129.06 24.93 -4.82
N PHE A 163 -129.29 25.95 -5.66
CA PHE A 163 -128.35 26.35 -6.71
C PHE A 163 -127.01 26.83 -6.12
N ASN A 164 -127.06 27.70 -5.10
CA ASN A 164 -125.87 28.19 -4.40
C ASN A 164 -125.10 27.04 -3.72
N LEU A 165 -125.80 26.09 -3.09
CA LEU A 165 -125.19 24.90 -2.49
C LEU A 165 -124.51 24.01 -3.53
N ASN A 166 -125.15 23.77 -4.68
CA ASN A 166 -124.56 23.01 -5.79
C ASN A 166 -123.32 23.70 -6.36
N SER A 167 -123.37 25.03 -6.53
CA SER A 167 -122.22 25.84 -6.98
C SER A 167 -121.06 25.79 -5.98
N LEU A 168 -121.36 25.90 -4.67
CA LEU A 168 -120.38 25.84 -3.61
C LEU A 168 -119.77 24.43 -3.45
N LEU A 169 -120.57 23.36 -3.64
CA LEU A 169 -120.11 21.97 -3.70
C LEU A 169 -119.18 21.72 -4.90
N GLN A 170 -119.49 22.28 -6.08
CA GLN A 170 -118.61 22.22 -7.25
C GLN A 170 -117.30 23.00 -7.03
N HIS A 171 -117.38 24.16 -6.37
CA HIS A 171 -116.19 24.93 -6.00
C HIS A 171 -115.33 24.18 -4.97
N GLU A 172 -115.94 23.55 -3.97
CA GLU A 172 -115.25 22.71 -2.99
C GLU A 172 -114.59 21.49 -3.67
N ALA A 173 -115.28 20.80 -4.59
CA ALA A 173 -114.71 19.69 -5.34
C ALA A 173 -113.50 20.11 -6.20
N ASN A 174 -113.54 21.31 -6.80
CA ASN A 174 -112.43 21.90 -7.54
C ASN A 174 -111.25 22.30 -6.63
N LEU A 175 -111.53 22.87 -5.45
CA LEU A 175 -110.48 23.15 -4.45
C LEU A 175 -109.86 21.87 -3.90
N ARG A 176 -110.64 20.81 -3.68
CA ARG A 176 -110.16 19.49 -3.28
C ARG A 176 -109.25 18.87 -4.34
N SER A 177 -109.61 18.89 -5.63
CA SER A 177 -108.74 18.36 -6.69
C SER A 177 -107.46 19.19 -6.89
N GLN A 178 -107.53 20.51 -6.71
CA GLN A 178 -106.34 21.36 -6.67
C GLN A 178 -105.44 21.05 -5.46
N LEU A 179 -106.02 20.77 -4.29
CA LEU A 179 -105.28 20.34 -3.09
C LEU A 179 -104.60 18.98 -3.29
N GLU A 180 -105.29 18.01 -3.90
CA GLU A 180 -104.76 16.69 -4.27
C GLU A 180 -103.52 16.83 -5.17
N VAL A 181 -103.63 17.59 -6.26
CA VAL A 181 -102.50 17.89 -7.17
C VAL A 181 -101.37 18.63 -6.45
N CYS A 182 -101.66 19.52 -5.49
CA CYS A 182 -100.64 20.17 -4.68
C CYS A 182 -99.94 19.19 -3.72
N LEU A 183 -100.66 18.23 -3.13
CA LEU A 183 -100.09 17.17 -2.30
C LEU A 183 -99.23 16.20 -3.11
N GLU A 184 -99.66 15.79 -4.30
CA GLU A 184 -98.86 15.01 -5.25
C GLU A 184 -97.55 15.75 -5.60
N GLN A 185 -97.64 17.03 -6.00
CA GLN A 185 -96.46 17.85 -6.28
C GLN A 185 -95.54 18.05 -5.07
N LEU A 186 -96.09 18.13 -3.86
CA LEU A 186 -95.30 18.25 -2.63
C LEU A 186 -94.59 16.94 -2.32
N SER A 187 -95.26 15.79 -2.43
CA SER A 187 -94.63 14.47 -2.28
C SER A 187 -93.51 14.22 -3.30
N HIS A 188 -93.68 14.68 -4.56
CA HIS A 188 -92.62 14.63 -5.57
C HIS A 188 -91.43 15.53 -5.24
N LYS A 189 -91.66 16.68 -4.61
CA LYS A 189 -90.59 17.57 -4.10
C LYS A 189 -89.87 16.96 -2.91
N ASP A 190 -90.59 16.35 -1.96
CA ASP A 190 -89.98 15.67 -0.81
C ASP A 190 -89.10 14.48 -1.26
N ILE A 191 -89.56 13.68 -2.22
CA ILE A 191 -88.75 12.61 -2.85
C ILE A 191 -87.51 13.18 -3.56
N ALA A 192 -87.59 14.38 -4.15
CA ALA A 192 -86.44 15.05 -4.75
C ALA A 192 -85.47 15.61 -3.69
N ILE A 193 -85.99 16.15 -2.58
CA ILE A 193 -85.21 16.63 -1.43
C ILE A 193 -84.44 15.47 -0.80
N GLN A 194 -85.10 14.36 -0.47
CA GLN A 194 -84.44 13.16 0.08
C GLN A 194 -83.33 12.61 -0.81
N LYS A 195 -83.50 12.68 -2.15
CA LYS A 195 -82.44 12.32 -3.10
C LYS A 195 -81.27 13.31 -3.06
N LEU A 196 -81.54 14.61 -2.99
CA LEU A 196 -80.51 15.64 -2.86
C LEU A 196 -79.78 15.56 -1.51
N GLU A 197 -80.47 15.26 -0.42
CA GLU A 197 -79.88 14.99 0.90
C GLU A 197 -78.98 13.76 0.87
N SER A 198 -79.42 12.66 0.25
CA SER A 198 -78.60 11.47 0.05
C SER A 198 -77.34 11.74 -0.78
N ILE A 199 -77.45 12.56 -1.84
CA ILE A 199 -76.30 12.98 -2.67
C ILE A 199 -75.37 13.92 -1.88
N SER A 200 -75.93 14.79 -1.04
CA SER A 200 -75.17 15.70 -0.18
C SER A 200 -74.36 14.94 0.88
N MET A 201 -74.96 13.93 1.53
CA MET A 201 -74.27 13.05 2.47
C MET A 201 -73.15 12.23 1.80
N ASP A 202 -73.42 11.67 0.62
CA ASP A 202 -72.42 10.96 -0.20
C ASP A 202 -71.26 11.88 -0.62
N TYR A 203 -71.56 13.11 -1.07
CA TYR A 203 -70.55 14.12 -1.38
C TYR A 203 -69.74 14.53 -0.14
N GLN A 204 -70.36 14.67 1.03
CA GLN A 204 -69.66 15.03 2.26
C GLN A 204 -68.79 13.88 2.80
N ALA A 205 -69.22 12.63 2.64
CA ALA A 205 -68.40 11.45 2.91
C ALA A 205 -67.18 11.37 1.96
N LYS A 206 -67.38 11.57 0.66
CA LYS A 206 -66.28 11.65 -0.33
C LYS A 206 -65.35 12.83 -0.06
N SER A 207 -65.86 13.95 0.43
CA SER A 207 -65.05 15.10 0.84
C SER A 207 -64.15 14.78 2.04
N SER A 208 -64.66 14.05 3.05
CA SER A 208 -63.84 13.62 4.19
C SER A 208 -62.81 12.55 3.81
N GLU A 209 -63.14 11.65 2.89
CA GLU A 209 -62.19 10.70 2.28
C GLU A 209 -61.08 11.43 1.50
N VAL A 210 -61.41 12.42 0.68
CA VAL A 210 -60.43 13.25 -0.04
C VAL A 210 -59.52 14.02 0.93
N LEU A 211 -60.02 14.44 2.09
CA LEU A 211 -59.19 15.07 3.13
C LEU A 211 -58.23 14.08 3.80
N SER A 212 -58.69 12.88 4.17
CA SER A 212 -57.82 11.86 4.79
C SER A 212 -56.79 11.30 3.79
N LEU A 213 -57.16 11.14 2.52
CA LEU A 213 -56.24 10.79 1.43
C LEU A 213 -55.18 11.87 1.20
N ARG A 214 -55.54 13.16 1.25
CA ARG A 214 -54.57 14.28 1.18
C ARG A 214 -53.61 14.29 2.36
N GLU A 215 -54.08 13.99 3.57
CA GLU A 215 -53.21 13.89 4.75
C GLU A 215 -52.26 12.68 4.65
N ARG A 216 -52.74 11.56 4.10
CA ARG A 216 -51.88 10.38 3.81
C ARG A 216 -50.86 10.65 2.70
N LEU A 217 -51.23 11.45 1.69
CA LEU A 217 -50.34 11.91 0.63
C LEU A 217 -49.21 12.76 1.21
N ARG A 218 -49.54 13.77 2.03
CA ARG A 218 -48.54 14.63 2.67
C ARG A 218 -47.54 13.83 3.50
N LYS A 219 -48.00 12.84 4.29
CA LYS A 219 -47.11 11.97 5.07
C LYS A 219 -46.21 11.09 4.20
N LEU A 220 -46.65 10.73 2.99
CA LEU A 220 -45.82 10.03 1.99
C LEU A 220 -44.82 10.97 1.31
N GLU A 221 -45.19 12.23 1.08
CA GLU A 221 -44.31 13.29 0.55
C GLU A 221 -43.22 13.66 1.57
N GLU A 222 -43.58 13.80 2.85
CA GLU A 222 -42.67 14.00 3.99
C GLU A 222 -41.67 12.84 4.12
N LEU A 223 -42.15 11.58 4.11
CA LEU A 223 -41.28 10.40 4.13
C LEU A 223 -40.39 10.26 2.88
N LEU A 224 -40.86 10.67 1.70
CA LEU A 224 -40.04 10.69 0.48
C LEU A 224 -38.92 11.74 0.56
N ALA A 225 -39.18 12.90 1.16
CA ALA A 225 -38.16 13.92 1.38
C ALA A 225 -37.11 13.46 2.39
N GLU A 226 -37.52 12.81 3.49
CA GLU A 226 -36.60 12.24 4.49
C GLU A 226 -35.72 11.14 3.86
N LEU A 227 -36.32 10.16 3.17
CA LEU A 227 -35.58 9.08 2.49
C LEU A 227 -34.65 9.59 1.38
N HIS A 228 -35.03 10.66 0.67
CA HIS A 228 -34.14 11.30 -0.30
C HIS A 228 -32.95 11.96 0.40
N HIS A 229 -33.15 12.63 1.54
CA HIS A 229 -32.06 13.22 2.30
C HIS A 229 -31.14 12.16 2.92
N GLU A 230 -31.68 11.07 3.47
CA GLU A 230 -30.90 9.90 3.91
C GLU A 230 -30.06 9.31 2.77
N LEU A 231 -30.64 9.19 1.56
CA LEU A 231 -29.94 8.71 0.36
C LEU A 231 -28.83 9.67 -0.09
N GLU A 232 -29.08 10.99 -0.06
CA GLU A 232 -28.08 12.01 -0.41
C GLU A 232 -26.89 11.97 0.56
N ASN A 233 -27.18 11.87 1.87
CA ASN A 233 -26.17 11.75 2.92
C ASN A 233 -25.37 10.43 2.79
N ALA A 234 -26.05 9.32 2.49
CA ALA A 234 -25.42 8.03 2.23
C ALA A 234 -24.51 8.08 0.99
N ASN A 235 -24.96 8.71 -0.10
CA ASN A 235 -24.17 8.90 -1.31
C ASN A 235 -22.92 9.76 -1.05
N GLY A 236 -23.06 10.89 -0.32
CA GLY A 236 -21.91 11.70 0.11
C GLY A 236 -20.88 10.90 0.92
N SER A 237 -21.32 10.05 1.86
CA SER A 237 -20.41 9.15 2.59
C SER A 237 -19.78 8.06 1.71
N CYS A 238 -20.46 7.65 0.63
CA CYS A 238 -19.90 6.71 -0.35
C CYS A 238 -18.80 7.40 -1.19
N GLU A 239 -19.02 8.65 -1.63
CA GLU A 239 -18.01 9.46 -2.31
C GLU A 239 -16.77 9.69 -1.41
N GLU A 240 -16.97 9.95 -0.10
CA GLU A 240 -15.87 10.01 0.87
C GLU A 240 -15.09 8.69 1.00
N TYR A 241 -15.76 7.54 0.96
CA TYR A 241 -15.10 6.23 0.97
C TYR A 241 -14.38 5.91 -0.35
N GLU A 242 -14.95 6.26 -1.51
CA GLU A 242 -14.28 6.12 -2.81
C GLU A 242 -13.02 6.99 -2.88
N GLN A 243 -13.08 8.23 -2.38
CA GLN A 243 -11.93 9.13 -2.24
C GLN A 243 -10.83 8.50 -1.38
N GLN A 244 -11.17 7.93 -0.21
CA GLN A 244 -10.22 7.25 0.69
C GLN A 244 -9.62 5.98 0.07
N LEU A 245 -10.42 5.20 -0.67
CA LEU A 245 -9.94 4.03 -1.40
C LEU A 245 -8.91 4.46 -2.45
N HIS A 246 -9.17 5.51 -3.22
CA HIS A 246 -8.26 5.98 -4.26
C HIS A 246 -6.95 6.58 -3.69
N GLU A 247 -7.01 7.27 -2.55
CA GLU A 247 -5.80 7.68 -1.82
C GLU A 247 -4.97 6.47 -1.35
N MET A 248 -5.63 5.41 -0.88
CA MET A 248 -4.97 4.16 -0.47
C MET A 248 -4.38 3.38 -1.67
N GLU A 249 -5.05 3.37 -2.83
CA GLU A 249 -4.53 2.81 -4.09
C GLU A 249 -3.25 3.52 -4.53
N SER A 250 -3.27 4.86 -4.54
CA SER A 250 -2.11 5.70 -4.87
C SER A 250 -0.92 5.43 -3.94
N PHE A 251 -1.19 5.26 -2.64
CA PHE A 251 -0.17 4.87 -1.65
C PHE A 251 0.35 3.44 -1.87
N MET A 252 -0.50 2.49 -2.23
CA MET A 252 -0.09 1.11 -2.53
C MET A 252 0.82 1.05 -3.77
N GLU A 253 0.51 1.77 -4.85
CA GLU A 253 1.35 1.78 -6.05
C GLU A 253 2.71 2.44 -5.78
N SER A 254 2.75 3.50 -4.95
CA SER A 254 4.02 4.11 -4.50
C SER A 254 4.87 3.16 -3.62
N LEU A 255 4.24 2.39 -2.72
CA LEU A 255 4.93 1.34 -1.97
C LEU A 255 5.44 0.21 -2.88
N LYS A 256 4.68 -0.15 -3.91
CA LYS A 256 5.06 -1.16 -4.90
C LYS A 256 6.26 -0.71 -5.73
N GLU A 257 6.26 0.51 -6.29
CA GLU A 257 7.41 1.09 -6.99
C GLU A 257 8.66 1.13 -6.09
N SER A 258 8.49 1.54 -4.82
CA SER A 258 9.58 1.52 -3.83
C SER A 258 10.11 0.11 -3.54
N THR A 259 9.25 -0.91 -3.58
CA THR A 259 9.61 -2.32 -3.40
C THR A 259 10.35 -2.88 -4.61
N GLU A 260 9.84 -2.64 -5.83
CA GLU A 260 10.51 -3.02 -7.10
C GLU A 260 11.91 -2.35 -7.21
N ALA A 261 12.02 -1.10 -6.76
CA ALA A 261 13.28 -0.36 -6.68
C ALA A 261 14.19 -0.80 -5.51
N ALA A 262 13.68 -1.53 -4.52
CA ALA A 262 14.45 -2.17 -3.45
C ALA A 262 14.96 -3.55 -3.88
N GLU A 263 14.12 -4.35 -4.51
CA GLU A 263 14.42 -5.65 -5.12
C GLU A 263 15.52 -5.52 -6.18
N SER A 264 15.35 -4.59 -7.14
CA SER A 264 16.37 -4.27 -8.16
C SER A 264 17.73 -3.87 -7.57
N ARG A 265 17.75 -3.33 -6.34
CA ARG A 265 18.98 -2.97 -5.61
C ARG A 265 19.56 -4.15 -4.83
N ALA A 266 18.73 -5.08 -4.36
CA ALA A 266 19.15 -6.35 -3.80
C ALA A 266 19.81 -7.23 -4.87
N ASP A 267 19.17 -7.42 -6.02
CA ASP A 267 19.73 -8.13 -7.18
C ASP A 267 21.10 -7.56 -7.59
N ALA A 268 21.17 -6.24 -7.73
CA ALA A 268 22.41 -5.52 -8.07
C ALA A 268 23.46 -5.50 -6.93
N ALA A 269 23.13 -6.02 -5.75
CA ALA A 269 24.06 -6.32 -4.66
C ALA A 269 24.45 -7.81 -4.64
N GLU A 270 23.52 -8.74 -4.87
CA GLU A 270 23.81 -10.18 -4.99
C GLU A 270 24.75 -10.45 -6.16
N VAL A 271 24.54 -9.84 -7.33
CA VAL A 271 25.46 -9.93 -8.49
C VAL A 271 26.86 -9.38 -8.17
N LYS A 272 26.98 -8.43 -7.23
CA LYS A 272 28.30 -7.96 -6.75
C LYS A 272 28.90 -8.91 -5.71
N VAL A 273 28.07 -9.55 -4.88
CA VAL A 273 28.52 -10.56 -3.91
C VAL A 273 29.02 -11.81 -4.62
N THR A 274 28.39 -12.25 -5.72
CA THR A 274 28.92 -13.36 -6.53
C THR A 274 30.23 -12.97 -7.20
N GLN A 275 30.31 -11.82 -7.88
CA GLN A 275 31.58 -11.31 -8.47
C GLN A 275 32.71 -11.16 -7.43
N LEU A 276 32.40 -10.70 -6.22
CA LEU A 276 33.37 -10.62 -5.11
C LEU A 276 33.70 -12.00 -4.53
N THR A 277 32.81 -12.98 -4.64
CA THR A 277 33.11 -14.36 -4.23
C THR A 277 34.03 -15.03 -5.25
N ASP A 278 33.72 -14.90 -6.54
CA ASP A 278 34.50 -15.45 -7.64
C ASP A 278 35.94 -14.90 -7.63
N THR A 279 36.10 -13.58 -7.53
CA THR A 279 37.43 -12.94 -7.44
C THR A 279 38.17 -13.26 -6.13
N ASN A 280 37.49 -13.53 -5.02
CA ASN A 280 38.14 -14.06 -3.82
C ASN A 280 38.62 -15.51 -4.00
N VAL A 281 37.94 -16.32 -4.81
CA VAL A 281 38.40 -17.67 -5.17
C VAL A 281 39.63 -17.59 -6.08
N GLU A 282 39.61 -16.75 -7.13
CA GLU A 282 40.77 -16.52 -8.00
C GLU A 282 42.01 -16.06 -7.20
N LEU A 283 41.84 -15.09 -6.28
CA LEU A 283 42.92 -14.63 -5.40
C LEU A 283 43.39 -15.73 -4.43
N ALA A 284 42.50 -16.59 -3.94
CA ALA A 284 42.88 -17.72 -3.10
C ALA A 284 43.68 -18.78 -3.89
N GLU A 285 43.37 -18.99 -5.16
CA GLU A 285 44.15 -19.85 -6.06
C GLU A 285 45.53 -19.25 -6.35
N GLU A 286 45.62 -17.95 -6.66
CA GLU A 286 46.91 -17.27 -6.85
C GLU A 286 47.77 -17.32 -5.58
N VAL A 287 47.20 -17.04 -4.40
CA VAL A 287 47.91 -17.15 -3.12
C VAL A 287 48.42 -18.58 -2.86
N ASN A 288 47.64 -19.61 -3.21
CA ASN A 288 48.09 -21.00 -3.10
C ASN A 288 49.20 -21.34 -4.11
N PHE A 289 49.13 -20.84 -5.35
CA PHE A 289 50.19 -20.98 -6.34
C PHE A 289 51.48 -20.28 -5.91
N LEU A 290 51.39 -19.04 -5.42
CA LEU A 290 52.52 -18.29 -4.88
C LEU A 290 53.12 -18.99 -3.65
N LYS A 291 52.29 -19.56 -2.76
CA LYS A 291 52.74 -20.36 -1.61
C LYS A 291 53.48 -21.63 -2.04
N GLY A 292 53.02 -22.31 -3.08
CA GLY A 292 53.74 -23.44 -3.71
C GLY A 292 55.07 -23.00 -4.35
N SER A 293 55.08 -21.85 -5.04
CA SER A 293 56.30 -21.25 -5.60
C SER A 293 57.31 -20.93 -4.51
N VAL A 294 56.87 -20.30 -3.40
CA VAL A 294 57.71 -20.00 -2.23
C VAL A 294 58.23 -21.29 -1.60
N ALA A 295 57.40 -22.31 -1.36
CA ALA A 295 57.87 -23.59 -0.82
C ALA A 295 58.98 -24.21 -1.69
N SER A 296 58.81 -24.24 -3.02
CA SER A 296 59.84 -24.75 -3.94
C SER A 296 61.13 -23.89 -3.97
N LYS A 297 61.03 -22.59 -3.68
CA LYS A 297 62.18 -21.69 -3.55
C LYS A 297 62.90 -21.93 -2.21
N THR A 298 62.17 -22.07 -1.11
CA THR A 298 62.72 -22.40 0.21
C THR A 298 63.43 -23.76 0.20
N GLU A 299 62.88 -24.77 -0.47
CA GLU A 299 63.54 -26.06 -0.64
C GLU A 299 64.86 -25.92 -1.42
N LYS A 300 64.86 -25.19 -2.55
CA LYS A 300 66.08 -24.89 -3.31
C LYS A 300 67.11 -24.09 -2.52
N VAL A 301 66.67 -23.11 -1.70
CA VAL A 301 67.55 -22.38 -0.79
C VAL A 301 68.16 -23.33 0.25
N SER A 302 67.39 -24.24 0.83
CA SER A 302 67.92 -25.23 1.78
C SER A 302 68.93 -26.19 1.12
N MET A 303 68.71 -26.59 -0.14
CA MET A 303 69.70 -27.35 -0.92
C MET A 303 70.99 -26.55 -1.17
N LEU A 304 70.86 -25.26 -1.54
CA LEU A 304 72.01 -24.37 -1.77
C LEU A 304 72.77 -24.08 -0.48
N GLU A 305 72.09 -23.81 0.64
CA GLU A 305 72.72 -23.66 1.96
C GLU A 305 73.50 -24.92 2.36
N LYS A 306 72.95 -26.11 2.08
CA LYS A 306 73.67 -27.36 2.32
C LYS A 306 74.92 -27.44 1.44
N GLN A 307 74.82 -27.15 0.14
CA GLN A 307 75.97 -27.11 -0.76
C GLN A 307 77.03 -26.09 -0.32
N VAL A 308 76.63 -24.91 0.17
CA VAL A 308 77.53 -23.90 0.74
C VAL A 308 78.27 -24.44 1.97
N ARG A 309 77.56 -25.07 2.92
CA ARG A 309 78.19 -25.71 4.09
C ARG A 309 79.14 -26.85 3.69
N ASP A 310 78.74 -27.70 2.74
CA ASP A 310 79.55 -28.81 2.25
C ASP A 310 80.82 -28.32 1.51
N LEU A 311 80.74 -27.17 0.80
CA LEU A 311 81.89 -26.51 0.15
C LEU A 311 82.78 -25.76 1.15
N GLU A 312 82.21 -25.14 2.19
CA GLU A 312 82.98 -24.46 3.23
C GLU A 312 83.80 -25.47 4.06
N ILE A 313 83.24 -26.65 4.35
CA ILE A 313 83.98 -27.77 4.95
C ILE A 313 85.14 -28.23 4.03
N GLN A 314 84.92 -28.30 2.71
CA GLN A 314 85.99 -28.60 1.75
C GLN A 314 87.07 -27.51 1.73
N LEU A 315 86.69 -26.23 1.81
CA LEU A 315 87.63 -25.11 1.88
C LEU A 315 88.48 -25.17 3.15
N GLN A 316 87.88 -25.41 4.32
CA GLN A 316 88.61 -25.57 5.58
C GLN A 316 89.57 -26.78 5.53
N ASN A 317 89.16 -27.89 4.93
CA ASN A 317 90.05 -29.05 4.73
C ASN A 317 91.22 -28.74 3.77
N MET A 318 90.97 -28.02 2.67
CA MET A 318 92.05 -27.57 1.77
C MET A 318 92.99 -26.57 2.45
N LYS A 319 92.45 -25.67 3.27
CA LYS A 319 93.23 -24.70 4.06
C LYS A 319 94.12 -25.40 5.08
N ALA A 320 93.57 -26.32 5.87
CA ALA A 320 94.35 -27.13 6.82
C ALA A 320 95.42 -27.98 6.10
N SER A 321 95.12 -28.55 4.93
CA SER A 321 96.10 -29.26 4.11
C SER A 321 97.20 -28.35 3.57
N SER A 322 96.88 -27.09 3.24
CA SER A 322 97.84 -26.08 2.82
C SER A 322 98.71 -25.58 3.97
N GLU A 323 98.15 -25.47 5.18
CA GLU A 323 98.89 -25.12 6.41
C GLU A 323 99.87 -26.24 6.80
N VAL A 324 99.45 -27.50 6.70
CA VAL A 324 100.35 -28.66 6.84
C VAL A 324 101.44 -28.67 5.75
N GLY A 325 101.11 -28.32 4.50
CA GLY A 325 102.09 -28.18 3.41
C GLY A 325 103.10 -27.05 3.65
N GLN A 326 102.63 -25.90 4.13
CA GLN A 326 103.48 -24.77 4.50
C GLN A 326 104.42 -25.13 5.67
N GLU A 327 103.93 -25.86 6.67
CA GLU A 327 104.77 -26.28 7.80
C GLU A 327 105.78 -27.35 7.40
N GLN A 328 105.44 -28.25 6.47
CA GLN A 328 106.42 -29.12 5.82
C GLN A 328 107.49 -28.32 5.06
N GLN A 329 107.11 -27.25 4.36
CA GLN A 329 108.07 -26.35 3.70
C GLN A 329 108.95 -25.59 4.71
N ASN A 330 108.38 -25.16 5.85
CA ASN A 330 109.13 -24.52 6.95
C ASN A 330 110.18 -25.48 7.53
N MET A 331 109.81 -26.75 7.79
CA MET A 331 110.74 -27.80 8.23
C MET A 331 111.81 -28.13 7.20
N LEU A 332 111.50 -28.06 5.90
CA LEU A 332 112.50 -28.23 4.85
C LEU A 332 113.47 -27.04 4.80
N TYR A 333 113.02 -25.81 4.99
CA TYR A 333 113.91 -24.64 5.05
C TYR A 333 114.86 -24.67 6.26
N THR A 334 114.41 -25.10 7.45
CA THR A 334 115.30 -25.25 8.60
C THR A 334 116.33 -26.37 8.40
N ALA A 335 115.92 -27.49 7.80
CA ALA A 335 116.83 -28.56 7.42
C ALA A 335 117.86 -28.12 6.36
N ILE A 336 117.46 -27.32 5.36
CA ILE A 336 118.37 -26.73 4.37
C ILE A 336 119.37 -25.78 5.05
N TRP A 337 118.91 -24.90 5.95
CA TRP A 337 119.78 -23.97 6.68
C TRP A 337 120.85 -24.68 7.52
N ASP A 338 120.50 -25.78 8.20
CA ASP A 338 121.48 -26.59 8.92
C ASP A 338 122.46 -27.33 7.97
N MET A 339 122.01 -27.72 6.77
CA MET A 339 122.91 -28.24 5.72
C MET A 339 123.83 -27.16 5.14
N GLU A 340 123.35 -25.93 4.90
CA GLU A 340 124.15 -24.79 4.44
C GLU A 340 125.24 -24.43 5.46
N LYS A 341 124.87 -24.41 6.75
CA LYS A 341 125.79 -24.21 7.87
C LYS A 341 126.84 -25.33 7.98
N LEU A 342 126.45 -26.58 7.74
CA LEU A 342 127.39 -27.71 7.66
C LEU A 342 128.33 -27.57 6.45
N ILE A 343 127.82 -27.16 5.29
CA ILE A 343 128.62 -26.88 4.09
C ILE A 343 129.65 -25.78 4.37
N GLU A 344 129.27 -24.70 5.06
CA GLU A 344 130.20 -23.61 5.37
C GLU A 344 131.27 -24.00 6.41
N ASP A 345 130.90 -24.76 7.44
CA ASP A 345 131.87 -25.36 8.38
C ASP A 345 132.84 -26.31 7.65
N LEU A 346 132.34 -27.12 6.70
CA LEU A 346 133.16 -27.98 5.84
C LEU A 346 134.08 -27.17 4.91
N LYS A 347 133.61 -26.09 4.26
CA LYS A 347 134.49 -25.17 3.49
C LYS A 347 135.59 -24.60 4.39
N SER A 348 135.26 -24.16 5.61
CA SER A 348 136.24 -23.62 6.55
C SER A 348 137.31 -24.67 6.95
N LYS A 349 136.94 -25.95 6.95
CA LYS A 349 137.85 -27.09 7.20
C LYS A 349 138.69 -27.42 5.97
N VAL A 350 138.12 -27.34 4.77
CA VAL A 350 138.85 -27.48 3.50
C VAL A 350 139.91 -26.37 3.39
N LEU A 351 139.55 -25.10 3.56
CA LEU A 351 140.51 -23.98 3.52
C LEU A 351 141.64 -24.12 4.57
N LYS A 352 141.35 -24.71 5.74
CA LYS A 352 142.35 -25.03 6.80
C LYS A 352 143.17 -26.31 6.53
N ALA A 353 142.82 -27.09 5.52
CA ALA A 353 143.58 -28.22 5.02
C ALA A 353 144.39 -27.82 3.77
N GLU A 354 143.80 -27.00 2.91
CA GLU A 354 144.40 -26.38 1.72
C GLU A 354 145.59 -25.50 2.13
N THR A 355 145.40 -24.50 2.99
CA THR A 355 146.52 -23.70 3.55
C THR A 355 147.63 -24.51 4.24
N LYS A 356 147.32 -25.72 4.74
CA LYS A 356 148.33 -26.65 5.27
C LYS A 356 149.02 -27.46 4.18
N ASN A 357 148.29 -27.84 3.13
CA ASN A 357 148.87 -28.42 1.92
C ASN A 357 149.85 -27.43 1.31
N ASP A 358 149.44 -26.17 1.12
CA ASP A 358 150.29 -25.08 0.60
C ASP A 358 151.57 -24.93 1.45
N THR A 359 151.44 -24.92 2.78
CA THR A 359 152.60 -24.87 3.70
C THR A 359 153.53 -26.10 3.54
N VAL A 360 152.97 -27.29 3.29
CA VAL A 360 153.75 -28.53 3.06
C VAL A 360 154.36 -28.56 1.65
N GLU A 361 153.70 -27.96 0.66
CA GLU A 361 154.18 -27.81 -0.70
C GLU A 361 155.35 -26.82 -0.76
N GLU A 362 155.25 -25.67 -0.09
CA GLU A 362 156.37 -24.75 0.16
C GLU A 362 157.55 -25.46 0.85
N GLN A 363 157.31 -26.26 1.89
CA GLN A 363 158.35 -27.07 2.53
C GLN A 363 158.97 -28.11 1.59
N CYS A 364 158.17 -28.70 0.69
CA CYS A 364 158.64 -29.68 -0.29
C CYS A 364 159.48 -29.04 -1.41
N VAL A 365 159.13 -27.82 -1.84
CA VAL A 365 159.94 -27.00 -2.75
C VAL A 365 161.27 -26.64 -2.09
N MET A 366 161.26 -26.08 -0.89
CA MET A 366 162.49 -25.74 -0.14
C MET A 366 163.42 -26.94 0.06
N LEU A 367 162.86 -28.13 0.36
CA LEU A 367 163.64 -29.37 0.46
C LEU A 367 164.17 -29.86 -0.90
N SER A 368 163.44 -29.63 -1.99
CA SER A 368 163.88 -29.98 -3.34
C SER A 368 165.02 -29.08 -3.83
N GLU A 369 164.95 -27.78 -3.54
CA GLU A 369 166.01 -26.81 -3.83
C GLU A 369 167.30 -27.19 -3.06
N ALA A 370 167.22 -27.36 -1.73
CA ALA A 370 168.37 -27.78 -0.92
C ALA A 370 168.96 -29.15 -1.33
N ASN A 371 168.12 -30.08 -1.80
CA ASN A 371 168.61 -31.36 -2.33
C ASN A 371 169.30 -31.20 -3.70
N SER A 372 168.92 -30.19 -4.50
CA SER A 372 169.59 -29.89 -5.78
C SER A 372 170.96 -29.22 -5.56
N GLU A 373 171.09 -28.33 -4.57
CA GLU A 373 172.38 -27.76 -4.16
C GLU A 373 173.37 -28.86 -3.71
N LEU A 374 172.87 -29.84 -2.95
CA LEU A 374 173.64 -31.02 -2.52
C LEU A 374 174.13 -31.88 -3.71
N ASP A 375 173.29 -32.11 -4.72
CA ASP A 375 173.70 -32.86 -5.92
C ASP A 375 174.72 -32.07 -6.75
N GLU A 376 174.63 -30.73 -6.81
CA GLU A 376 175.67 -29.89 -7.42
C GLU A 376 177.01 -29.97 -6.67
N GLU A 377 177.02 -29.88 -5.33
CA GLU A 377 178.24 -30.06 -4.53
C GLU A 377 178.86 -31.46 -4.74
N VAL A 378 178.04 -32.51 -4.75
CA VAL A 378 178.49 -33.88 -5.02
C VAL A 378 179.07 -34.00 -6.44
N SER A 379 178.50 -33.32 -7.44
CA SER A 379 179.05 -33.27 -8.79
C SER A 379 180.42 -32.59 -8.84
N LEU A 380 180.59 -31.46 -8.13
CA LEU A 380 181.85 -30.73 -8.02
C LEU A 380 182.93 -31.56 -7.31
N LEU A 381 182.56 -32.31 -6.27
CA LEU A 381 183.47 -33.22 -5.57
C LEU A 381 183.91 -34.39 -6.46
N ARG A 382 183.01 -35.01 -7.25
CA ARG A 382 183.39 -36.04 -8.24
C ARG A 382 184.36 -35.47 -9.29
N ALA A 383 184.03 -34.33 -9.90
CA ALA A 383 184.89 -33.68 -10.90
C ALA A 383 186.25 -33.18 -10.33
N LYS A 384 186.37 -33.07 -9.00
CA LYS A 384 187.63 -32.77 -8.30
C LYS A 384 188.44 -34.04 -7.99
N ILE A 385 187.78 -35.17 -7.72
CA ILE A 385 188.42 -36.48 -7.57
C ILE A 385 188.98 -36.95 -8.92
N GLU A 386 188.18 -36.88 -9.99
CA GLU A 386 188.59 -37.26 -11.35
C GLU A 386 189.86 -36.51 -11.81
N LYS A 387 189.98 -35.21 -11.47
CA LYS A 387 191.18 -34.40 -11.73
C LYS A 387 192.40 -34.83 -10.90
N LEU A 388 192.21 -35.36 -9.69
CA LEU A 388 193.29 -35.90 -8.87
C LEU A 388 193.74 -37.28 -9.37
N GLU A 389 192.80 -38.12 -9.84
CA GLU A 389 193.09 -39.43 -10.43
C GLU A 389 193.88 -39.28 -11.73
N THR A 390 193.49 -38.38 -12.65
CA THR A 390 194.27 -38.11 -13.87
C THR A 390 195.67 -37.58 -13.57
N CYS A 391 195.83 -36.73 -12.55
CA CYS A 391 197.16 -36.25 -12.13
C CYS A 391 198.01 -37.36 -11.48
N LEU A 392 197.38 -38.34 -10.83
CA LEU A 392 198.07 -39.48 -10.21
C LEU A 392 198.63 -40.43 -11.28
N GLU A 393 197.84 -40.71 -12.32
CA GLU A 393 198.22 -41.59 -13.42
C GLU A 393 199.41 -41.00 -14.21
N GLU A 394 199.32 -39.71 -14.59
CA GLU A 394 200.39 -38.99 -15.32
C GLU A 394 201.69 -38.87 -14.51
N ALA A 395 201.59 -38.74 -13.18
CA ALA A 395 202.74 -38.79 -12.27
C ALA A 395 203.35 -40.20 -12.15
N ASN A 396 202.56 -41.26 -12.36
CA ASN A 396 203.03 -42.64 -12.28
C ASN A 396 203.68 -43.10 -13.60
N ASP A 397 203.16 -42.67 -14.74
CA ASP A 397 203.77 -42.91 -16.06
C ASP A 397 205.09 -42.17 -16.25
N SER A 398 205.15 -40.88 -15.90
CA SER A 398 206.40 -40.10 -15.95
C SER A 398 207.49 -40.62 -15.00
N LYS A 399 207.10 -41.30 -13.92
CA LYS A 399 207.97 -42.09 -13.03
C LYS A 399 208.40 -43.42 -13.66
N SER A 400 207.50 -44.11 -14.36
CA SER A 400 207.77 -45.32 -15.13
C SER A 400 208.83 -45.08 -16.21
N ASP A 401 208.71 -44.01 -17.00
CA ASP A 401 209.68 -43.65 -18.04
C ASP A 401 211.03 -43.21 -17.47
N ARG A 402 211.06 -42.44 -16.38
CA ARG A 402 212.31 -42.15 -15.66
C ARG A 402 213.02 -43.43 -15.19
N ALA A 403 212.28 -44.43 -14.71
CA ALA A 403 212.87 -45.71 -14.31
C ALA A 403 213.45 -46.49 -15.51
N LYS A 404 212.78 -46.47 -16.67
CA LYS A 404 213.29 -47.06 -17.93
C LYS A 404 214.59 -46.39 -18.37
N GLU A 405 214.67 -45.05 -18.34
CA GLU A 405 215.88 -44.33 -18.75
C GLU A 405 217.06 -44.57 -17.79
N ILE A 406 216.82 -44.58 -16.47
CA ILE A 406 217.86 -44.91 -15.48
C ILE A 406 218.45 -46.29 -15.74
N ASN A 407 217.62 -47.29 -16.03
CA ASN A 407 218.06 -48.65 -16.34
C ASN A 407 218.91 -48.71 -17.62
N LEU A 408 218.56 -47.89 -18.63
CA LEU A 408 219.34 -47.69 -19.84
C LEU A 408 220.72 -47.06 -19.55
N ARG A 409 220.78 -46.01 -18.72
CA ARG A 409 222.04 -45.36 -18.30
C ARG A 409 222.93 -46.31 -17.49
N VAL A 410 222.35 -47.09 -16.57
CA VAL A 410 223.09 -48.11 -15.79
C VAL A 410 223.75 -49.15 -16.70
N LYS A 411 223.09 -49.57 -17.79
CA LYS A 411 223.66 -50.50 -18.77
C LYS A 411 224.89 -49.90 -19.49
N VAL A 412 224.79 -48.65 -19.94
CA VAL A 412 225.92 -47.94 -20.58
C VAL A 412 227.12 -47.80 -19.62
N VAL A 413 226.87 -47.52 -18.34
CA VAL A 413 227.93 -47.48 -17.31
C VAL A 413 228.56 -48.86 -17.09
N MET A 414 227.77 -49.94 -17.10
CA MET A 414 228.29 -51.31 -16.98
C MET A 414 229.24 -51.67 -18.14
N ASP A 415 228.89 -51.31 -19.38
CA ASP A 415 229.73 -51.55 -20.55
C ASP A 415 231.03 -50.74 -20.50
N MET A 416 230.99 -49.48 -20.07
CA MET A 416 232.19 -48.68 -19.80
C MET A 416 233.09 -49.30 -18.73
N VAL A 417 232.50 -49.83 -17.65
CA VAL A 417 233.26 -50.51 -16.57
C VAL A 417 233.92 -51.79 -17.08
N MET A 418 233.26 -52.57 -17.95
CA MET A 418 233.87 -53.74 -18.59
C MET A 418 235.01 -53.36 -19.55
N GLN A 419 234.87 -52.28 -20.34
CA GLN A 419 235.96 -51.78 -21.18
C GLN A 419 237.17 -51.33 -20.35
N LEU A 420 236.94 -50.58 -19.26
CA LEU A 420 237.98 -50.16 -18.33
C LEU A 420 238.66 -51.34 -17.63
N ALA A 421 237.93 -52.42 -17.33
CA ALA A 421 238.50 -53.64 -16.76
C ALA A 421 239.43 -54.35 -17.76
N PHE A 422 239.03 -54.48 -19.03
CA PHE A 422 239.87 -55.06 -20.09
C PHE A 422 241.14 -54.24 -20.35
N GLU A 423 241.04 -52.90 -20.41
CA GLU A 423 242.20 -52.03 -20.56
C GLU A 423 243.13 -52.10 -19.35
N ARG A 424 242.58 -52.11 -18.13
CA ARG A 424 243.36 -52.31 -16.91
C ARG A 424 244.12 -53.64 -16.94
N GLU A 425 243.50 -54.72 -17.38
CA GLU A 425 244.17 -56.02 -17.49
C GLU A 425 245.25 -56.02 -18.58
N ARG A 426 245.01 -55.35 -19.72
CA ARG A 426 245.99 -55.17 -20.80
C ARG A 426 247.23 -54.39 -20.33
N ILE A 427 247.02 -53.25 -19.69
CA ILE A 427 248.06 -52.40 -19.10
C ILE A 427 248.83 -53.18 -18.03
N GLN A 428 248.15 -53.93 -17.18
CA GLN A 428 248.78 -54.72 -16.12
C GLN A 428 249.59 -55.90 -16.66
N LYS A 429 249.16 -56.54 -17.77
CA LYS A 429 249.96 -57.54 -18.51
C LYS A 429 251.22 -56.92 -19.11
N GLN A 430 251.12 -55.73 -19.74
CA GLN A 430 252.28 -55.00 -20.27
C GLN A 430 253.28 -54.61 -19.18
N LEU A 431 252.79 -54.14 -18.01
CA LEU A 431 253.60 -53.88 -16.83
C LEU A 431 254.32 -55.15 -16.34
N CYS A 432 253.66 -56.30 -16.32
CA CYS A 432 254.28 -57.56 -15.91
C CYS A 432 255.34 -58.08 -16.89
N SER A 433 255.22 -57.85 -18.20
CA SER A 433 256.30 -58.13 -19.15
C SER A 433 257.50 -57.20 -18.94
N LEU A 434 257.25 -55.89 -18.85
CA LEU A 434 258.31 -54.88 -18.68
C LEU A 434 259.03 -55.03 -17.34
N ALA A 435 258.32 -55.43 -16.28
CA ALA A 435 258.92 -55.73 -14.97
C ALA A 435 259.84 -56.96 -15.01
N LYS A 436 259.49 -58.02 -15.77
CA LYS A 436 260.35 -59.21 -15.94
C LYS A 436 261.58 -58.91 -16.79
N GLU A 437 261.44 -58.12 -17.85
CA GLU A 437 262.55 -57.66 -18.68
C GLU A 437 263.51 -56.76 -17.87
N LYS A 438 262.96 -55.83 -17.07
CA LYS A 438 263.74 -55.02 -16.13
C LYS A 438 264.40 -55.87 -15.05
N MET A 439 263.77 -56.94 -14.57
CA MET A 439 264.39 -57.87 -13.61
C MET A 439 265.60 -58.61 -14.22
N TYR A 440 265.49 -59.07 -15.47
CA TYR A 440 266.63 -59.69 -16.18
C TYR A 440 267.79 -58.70 -16.40
N LEU A 441 267.48 -57.44 -16.71
CA LEU A 441 268.49 -56.36 -16.81
C LEU A 441 269.10 -55.99 -15.44
N VAL A 442 268.32 -56.04 -14.35
CA VAL A 442 268.81 -55.81 -12.98
C VAL A 442 269.74 -56.92 -12.51
N GLU A 443 269.44 -58.17 -12.81
CA GLU A 443 270.34 -59.29 -12.51
C GLU A 443 271.67 -59.15 -13.29
N LYS A 444 271.59 -58.71 -14.55
CA LYS A 444 272.77 -58.43 -15.39
C LYS A 444 273.54 -57.15 -15.04
N LEU A 445 272.99 -56.29 -14.17
CA LEU A 445 273.67 -55.13 -13.59
C LEU A 445 274.24 -55.40 -12.19
N ARG A 446 273.93 -56.55 -11.56
CA ARG A 446 274.47 -56.93 -10.25
C ARG A 446 275.92 -57.45 -10.28
N GLU A 447 276.57 -57.41 -11.44
CA GLU A 447 278.04 -57.52 -11.60
C GLU A 447 278.72 -56.20 -12.02
N ALA A 448 277.96 -55.10 -12.20
CA ALA A 448 278.51 -53.77 -12.47
C ALA A 448 278.40 -52.85 -11.23
N LYS A 449 279.41 -52.02 -11.00
CA LYS A 449 279.73 -51.52 -9.64
C LYS A 449 278.90 -50.33 -9.16
N GLY A 450 277.96 -50.61 -8.27
CA GLY A 450 277.91 -50.02 -6.92
C GLY A 450 277.17 -48.69 -6.71
N TYR A 451 277.00 -48.34 -5.42
CA TYR A 451 276.32 -47.13 -4.88
C TYR A 451 274.80 -47.11 -5.22
N SER A 452 273.83 -46.64 -4.43
CA SER A 452 273.70 -45.81 -3.21
C SER A 452 272.18 -45.43 -3.15
N MET A 453 271.49 -45.01 -2.09
CA MET A 453 271.66 -45.10 -0.63
C MET A 453 270.39 -44.52 0.05
N VAL A 454 269.69 -45.30 0.90
CA VAL A 454 268.74 -44.83 1.96
C VAL A 454 267.50 -44.05 1.41
N VAL A 455 266.62 -43.53 2.31
CA VAL A 455 265.43 -42.68 2.06
C VAL A 455 264.25 -43.46 1.44
N MET A 456 263.09 -43.77 2.07
CA MET A 456 262.24 -43.21 3.16
C MET A 456 261.46 -41.92 2.84
N SER A 457 260.28 -41.75 3.45
CA SER A 457 259.36 -40.58 3.39
C SER A 457 258.57 -40.41 2.07
N SER A 458 257.34 -39.84 2.03
CA SER A 458 256.38 -39.39 3.08
C SER A 458 254.96 -39.15 2.51
N ASN A 459 253.99 -38.78 3.39
CA ASN A 459 252.61 -38.27 3.13
C ASN A 459 251.57 -39.38 2.76
N GLY A 460 250.31 -39.41 3.23
CA GLY A 460 249.59 -38.66 4.28
C GLY A 460 248.43 -37.75 3.79
N ASP A 461 247.29 -37.55 4.49
CA ASP A 461 246.74 -38.24 5.69
C ASP A 461 245.28 -37.79 6.06
N LEU A 462 244.69 -38.34 7.15
CA LEU A 462 243.62 -37.80 8.05
C LEU A 462 242.09 -37.70 7.67
N GLU A 463 241.23 -38.31 8.53
CA GLU A 463 240.13 -37.74 9.40
C GLU A 463 238.82 -36.99 8.90
N GLY A 464 237.62 -37.36 9.48
CA GLY A 464 236.40 -36.49 9.79
C GLY A 464 235.25 -36.23 8.75
N LYS A 465 234.02 -35.65 8.99
CA LYS A 465 233.04 -35.55 10.17
C LYS A 465 231.60 -34.81 9.95
N GLU A 466 230.41 -35.31 10.49
CA GLU A 466 228.98 -34.77 10.89
C GLU A 466 227.72 -34.49 9.89
N ARG A 467 226.36 -34.14 10.10
CA ARG A 467 225.27 -33.76 11.16
C ARG A 467 223.69 -33.67 10.71
N SER A 468 222.61 -33.58 11.60
CA SER A 468 221.13 -33.00 11.57
C SER A 468 219.81 -33.65 10.89
N PHE A 469 218.45 -33.27 10.94
CA PHE A 469 217.28 -32.85 11.89
C PHE A 469 215.77 -32.64 11.25
N SER A 470 214.53 -32.73 11.91
CA SER A 470 213.10 -32.21 11.50
C SER A 470 211.77 -32.37 12.44
N TYR A 471 210.47 -31.92 12.10
CA TYR A 471 209.07 -32.00 12.82
C TYR A 471 207.72 -31.67 11.94
N ARG A 472 206.35 -31.43 12.23
CA ARG A 472 205.24 -31.13 13.30
C ARG A 472 203.66 -31.25 12.82
N ASP A 473 202.53 -31.06 13.62
CA ASP A 473 201.00 -31.34 13.34
C ASP A 473 199.75 -30.67 14.20
N PRO A 474 198.37 -30.75 13.88
CA PRO A 474 197.08 -30.01 14.45
C PRO A 474 195.58 -30.69 14.61
N SER A 475 194.40 -30.03 15.04
CA SER A 475 192.93 -30.59 15.26
C SER A 475 191.58 -29.66 15.50
N ASP A 476 190.27 -30.18 15.60
CA ASP A 476 188.95 -29.82 16.40
C ASP A 476 187.46 -29.29 15.86
N GLY A 477 186.25 -29.42 16.59
CA GLY A 477 184.77 -28.96 16.24
C GLY A 477 183.42 -29.20 17.17
N THR A 478 182.11 -28.71 16.93
CA THR A 478 180.77 -28.86 17.79
C THR A 478 179.25 -28.49 17.26
N ILE A 479 178.04 -28.55 18.01
CA ILE A 479 176.49 -28.37 17.67
C ILE A 479 175.49 -27.78 18.84
N SER A 480 174.10 -27.61 19.07
CA SER A 480 172.58 -27.96 18.74
C SER A 480 171.45 -26.97 19.45
N GLU A 481 170.04 -26.91 19.65
CA GLU A 481 168.56 -27.40 19.36
C GLU A 481 167.40 -26.36 19.96
N GLU A 482 165.99 -26.26 20.17
CA GLU A 482 164.53 -26.88 20.32
C GLU A 482 163.29 -25.77 20.25
N THR A 483 161.88 -25.69 20.51
CA THR A 483 160.48 -26.40 20.76
C THR A 483 159.09 -25.48 20.83
N MET A 484 157.76 -25.88 21.11
CA MET A 484 156.35 -25.18 20.82
C MET A 484 154.98 -25.28 21.77
N SER A 485 153.71 -24.68 21.53
CA SER A 485 152.37 -24.66 22.39
C SER A 485 150.85 -24.19 21.86
N PRO A 486 149.63 -24.19 22.62
CA PRO A 486 148.11 -24.15 22.19
C PRO A 486 146.85 -23.28 22.89
N PRO A 487 145.46 -23.35 22.54
CA PRO A 487 144.23 -22.41 22.82
C PRO A 487 142.70 -22.84 23.35
N SER A 488 141.53 -22.03 23.31
CA SER A 488 140.10 -22.19 23.98
C SER A 488 138.65 -21.55 23.43
N THR A 489 137.43 -21.48 24.15
CA THR A 489 135.91 -21.13 23.76
C THR A 489 134.89 -20.37 24.81
N ARG A 490 133.49 -20.09 24.91
CA ARG A 490 132.01 -20.37 24.41
C ARG A 490 130.76 -19.39 24.95
N ALA A 491 129.39 -19.41 24.56
CA ALA A 491 128.17 -18.49 24.98
C ALA A 491 126.56 -18.96 24.96
N VAL A 492 125.44 -18.11 25.22
CA VAL A 492 123.86 -18.34 25.36
C VAL A 492 122.83 -17.04 25.30
N GLN A 493 121.42 -16.76 25.41
CA GLN A 493 119.94 -17.22 25.73
C GLN A 493 118.62 -16.31 25.24
N VAL A 494 117.29 -16.39 25.72
CA VAL A 494 115.88 -15.78 25.24
C VAL A 494 114.76 -15.29 26.35
N ASP A 495 113.39 -14.89 26.37
CA ASP A 495 111.90 -15.04 25.81
C ASP A 495 110.81 -13.83 26.14
N ASP A 496 109.40 -13.58 26.14
CA ASP A 496 107.89 -14.08 25.95
C ASP A 496 106.63 -12.96 26.00
N ARG A 497 105.26 -13.16 25.66
CA ARG A 497 103.86 -12.57 26.20
C ARG A 497 102.43 -12.21 25.39
N PRO A 498 101.11 -12.26 25.93
CA PRO A 498 99.69 -11.90 25.31
C PRO A 498 98.35 -11.36 26.16
N LEU A 499 97.08 -10.94 25.62
CA LEU A 499 95.58 -10.81 26.24
C LEU A 499 94.33 -9.90 25.61
N ASN A 500 92.92 -10.20 25.66
CA ASN A 500 91.54 -9.42 25.66
C ASN A 500 90.18 -10.24 25.25
N ASP A 501 88.87 -9.80 25.39
CA ASP A 501 87.54 -10.59 25.28
C ASP A 501 86.35 -9.97 24.36
N PRO A 502 84.95 -10.21 24.37
CA PRO A 502 83.92 -11.21 24.92
C PRO A 502 82.66 -11.86 24.05
N PRO A 503 81.31 -11.48 23.96
CA PRO A 503 80.07 -12.41 24.01
C PRO A 503 78.74 -12.29 23.05
N PRO A 504 77.62 -13.12 23.17
CA PRO A 504 76.39 -13.29 22.23
C PRO A 504 74.87 -13.33 22.80
N PRO A 505 73.75 -13.63 22.05
CA PRO A 505 72.31 -13.24 22.36
C PRO A 505 71.12 -14.31 22.45
N GLY A 506 69.87 -13.84 22.73
CA GLY A 506 68.51 -14.54 22.66
C GLY A 506 67.35 -13.65 23.22
N LEU A 507 66.00 -13.94 23.25
CA LEU A 507 65.04 -14.93 22.66
C LEU A 507 63.53 -14.47 22.87
N GLU A 508 62.48 -15.29 22.56
CA GLU A 508 61.00 -14.96 22.49
C GLU A 508 60.05 -15.98 23.24
N GLN A 509 58.68 -16.09 23.19
CA GLN A 509 57.52 -15.61 22.37
C GLN A 509 56.10 -15.81 23.09
N GLU A 510 54.93 -15.56 22.44
CA GLU A 510 53.50 -15.66 22.96
C GLU A 510 52.47 -16.17 21.88
N PRO A 511 51.11 -16.31 22.08
CA PRO A 511 50.28 -16.90 23.16
C PRO A 511 49.12 -17.84 22.66
N PHE A 512 48.38 -18.55 23.54
CA PHE A 512 47.10 -19.27 23.20
C PHE A 512 46.14 -19.47 24.39
N THR A 513 44.82 -19.52 24.14
CA THR A 513 43.77 -19.87 25.15
C THR A 513 42.51 -20.50 24.51
N SER A 514 41.81 -21.41 25.22
CA SER A 514 40.57 -22.07 24.76
C SER A 514 39.63 -22.49 25.92
N PRO A 515 38.30 -22.72 25.71
CA PRO A 515 37.30 -22.40 26.75
C PRO A 515 36.47 -23.57 27.35
N ALA A 516 35.82 -23.29 28.49
CA ALA A 516 34.76 -24.11 29.12
C ALA A 516 33.85 -23.26 30.07
N THR A 517 32.78 -23.80 30.68
CA THR A 517 31.42 -23.75 30.10
C THR A 517 30.32 -23.85 31.19
N SER A 518 29.28 -22.99 31.10
CA SER A 518 28.03 -22.99 31.91
C SER A 518 28.19 -22.64 33.42
N GLN A 519 27.15 -22.34 34.23
CA GLN A 519 25.69 -22.48 34.09
C GLN A 519 24.93 -21.48 35.02
N ALA A 520 24.17 -20.50 34.52
CA ALA A 520 23.39 -19.58 35.40
C ALA A 520 22.19 -18.83 34.77
N SER A 521 22.30 -18.33 33.53
CA SER A 521 21.43 -17.24 33.02
C SER A 521 20.04 -17.66 32.50
N ASN A 522 19.82 -18.94 32.18
CA ASN A 522 18.70 -19.37 31.32
C ASN A 522 17.30 -19.30 31.99
N VAL A 523 17.21 -19.25 33.32
CA VAL A 523 15.92 -19.26 34.06
C VAL A 523 15.15 -17.95 33.91
N LYS A 524 15.85 -16.81 33.81
CA LYS A 524 15.20 -15.48 33.83
C LYS A 524 14.50 -15.17 32.49
N ALA A 525 15.16 -15.47 31.36
CA ALA A 525 14.63 -15.24 30.02
C ALA A 525 13.39 -16.11 29.70
N ARG A 526 13.38 -17.38 30.13
CA ARG A 526 12.24 -18.28 29.89
C ARG A 526 10.95 -17.80 30.57
N ARG A 527 11.04 -17.15 31.74
CA ARG A 527 9.87 -16.57 32.43
C ARG A 527 9.28 -15.38 31.69
N THR A 528 10.09 -14.48 31.14
CA THR A 528 9.59 -13.33 30.35
C THR A 528 8.89 -13.76 29.08
N ILE A 529 9.42 -14.77 28.37
CA ILE A 529 8.80 -15.33 27.16
C ILE A 529 7.45 -15.98 27.50
N LEU A 530 7.37 -16.77 28.57
CA LEU A 530 6.13 -17.42 28.99
C LEU A 530 5.05 -16.39 29.41
N LEU A 531 5.44 -15.30 30.06
CA LEU A 531 4.55 -14.18 30.39
C LEU A 531 3.97 -13.54 29.13
N TYR A 532 4.81 -13.19 28.15
CA TYR A 532 4.35 -12.62 26.88
C TYR A 532 3.38 -13.55 26.13
N ILE A 533 3.67 -14.84 26.05
CA ILE A 533 2.78 -15.83 25.43
C ILE A 533 1.45 -15.91 26.19
N SER A 534 1.47 -15.95 27.52
CA SER A 534 0.22 -15.96 28.32
C SER A 534 -0.61 -14.69 28.13
N MET A 535 0.02 -13.52 28.02
CA MET A 535 -0.67 -12.24 27.86
C MET A 535 -1.27 -12.10 26.46
N ALA A 536 -0.58 -12.57 25.42
CA ALA A 536 -1.14 -12.69 24.07
C ALA A 536 -2.36 -13.64 24.04
N PHE A 537 -2.27 -14.78 24.74
CA PHE A 537 -3.37 -15.75 24.82
C PHE A 537 -4.59 -15.17 25.57
N PHE A 538 -4.38 -14.43 26.66
CA PHE A 538 -5.47 -13.73 27.36
C PHE A 538 -6.12 -12.64 26.51
N MET A 539 -5.35 -11.85 25.76
CA MET A 539 -5.88 -10.83 24.84
C MET A 539 -6.70 -11.43 23.69
N ALA A 540 -6.27 -12.59 23.16
CA ALA A 540 -7.06 -13.34 22.19
C ALA A 540 -8.37 -13.87 22.82
N LEU A 541 -8.31 -14.42 24.05
CA LEU A 541 -9.47 -14.96 24.74
C LEU A 541 -10.51 -13.88 25.06
N THR A 542 -10.09 -12.70 25.52
CA THR A 542 -11.01 -11.58 25.80
C THR A 542 -11.64 -11.00 24.54
N SER A 543 -10.90 -10.96 23.42
CA SER A 543 -11.45 -10.58 22.12
C SER A 543 -12.55 -11.55 21.65
N VAL A 544 -12.31 -12.86 21.75
CA VAL A 544 -13.31 -13.89 21.41
C VAL A 544 -14.52 -13.85 22.34
N LEU A 545 -14.31 -13.64 23.65
CA LEU A 545 -15.41 -13.45 24.61
C LEU A 545 -16.22 -12.19 24.31
N ALA A 546 -15.58 -11.06 23.98
CA ALA A 546 -16.29 -9.84 23.60
C ALA A 546 -17.14 -10.04 22.33
N ALA A 547 -16.60 -10.69 21.30
CA ALA A 547 -17.33 -11.03 20.09
C ALA A 547 -18.51 -12.00 20.35
N TYR A 548 -18.35 -12.96 21.26
CA TYR A 548 -19.42 -13.87 21.66
C TYR A 548 -20.54 -13.12 22.41
N MET A 549 -20.20 -12.32 23.43
CA MET A 549 -21.18 -11.51 24.18
C MET A 549 -21.90 -10.50 23.30
N TYR A 550 -21.22 -9.89 22.33
CA TYR A 550 -21.84 -8.98 21.36
C TYR A 550 -22.84 -9.71 20.46
N LYS A 551 -22.49 -10.90 19.95
CA LYS A 551 -23.40 -11.75 19.17
C LYS A 551 -24.61 -12.21 19.98
N GLU A 552 -24.42 -12.59 21.23
CA GLU A 552 -25.50 -12.99 22.15
C GLU A 552 -26.41 -11.80 22.50
N SER A 553 -25.86 -10.59 22.67
CA SER A 553 -26.62 -9.35 22.84
C SER A 553 -27.46 -9.00 21.61
N ILE A 554 -26.96 -9.23 20.40
CA ILE A 554 -27.72 -9.02 19.14
C ILE A 554 -28.86 -10.03 19.03
N LEU A 555 -28.61 -11.31 19.31
CA LEU A 555 -29.63 -12.36 19.32
C LEU A 555 -30.72 -12.11 20.36
N SER A 556 -30.35 -11.67 21.56
CA SER A 556 -31.28 -11.26 22.63
C SER A 556 -32.14 -10.07 22.20
N SER A 557 -31.55 -9.07 21.54
CA SER A 557 -32.26 -7.89 21.02
C SER A 557 -33.26 -8.27 19.91
N PHE A 558 -32.89 -9.19 19.01
CA PHE A 558 -33.79 -9.72 17.97
C PHE A 558 -34.95 -10.53 18.55
N MET A 559 -34.70 -11.35 19.58
CA MET A 559 -35.73 -12.12 20.30
C MET A 559 -36.63 -11.26 21.21
N SER A 560 -36.33 -9.96 21.38
CA SER A 560 -37.18 -9.01 22.10
C SER A 560 -37.98 -8.08 21.17
N LEU A 561 -37.89 -8.27 19.86
CA LEU A 561 -38.58 -7.48 18.83
C LEU A 561 -39.66 -8.27 18.06
N TYR A 562 -40.03 -9.46 18.57
CA TYR A 562 -40.97 -10.42 18.00
C TYR A 562 -41.90 -10.99 19.08
#